data_AF-A0A3B9KYC0-F1
#
_entry.id   AF-A0A3B9KYC0-F1
#
_cell.length_a   1.000
_cell.length_b   1.000
_cell.length_c   1.000
_cell.angle_alpha   90.00
_cell.angle_beta   90.00
_cell.angle_gamma   90.00
#
_symmetry.space_group_name_H-M   'P 1'
#
loop_
_entity.id
_entity.type
_entity.pdbx_description
1 polymer ?
#
loop_
_entity_poly.entity_id
_entity_poly.type
_entity_poly.pdbx_seq_one_letter_code
_entity_poly.pdbx_strand_id
1 'polypeptide(L)'
;MEALLTSTLVVALAEIGDKTQLLAILLAVQFRKPLAIIAGIFAATIANHFLAALIGSQAAAFLEGDWFRYLIAASFLLMAAWTLIPDKLDEDERPRMRNGAFLTTLITFFLVEMGDKTQVATIALGAQFEQVALVTLGTT
;
A
#
# COMPACT_ATOMS: atom_id res chain seq x y z
N MET A 1 4.23 -0.15 -19.54
CA MET A 1 5.25 0.64 -18.82
C MET A 1 4.67 1.82 -18.08
N GLU A 2 3.71 2.56 -18.65
CA GLU A 2 3.05 3.68 -17.97
C GLU A 2 2.43 3.29 -16.62
N ALA A 3 1.65 2.20 -16.58
CA ALA A 3 1.07 1.69 -15.33
C ALA A 3 2.12 1.47 -14.23
N LEU A 4 3.26 0.88 -14.56
CA LEU A 4 4.37 0.63 -13.63
C LEU A 4 4.97 1.96 -13.14
N LEU A 5 5.38 2.86 -14.04
CA LEU A 5 6.06 4.10 -13.67
C LEU A 5 5.16 5.07 -12.90
N THR A 6 3.90 5.22 -13.33
CA THR A 6 2.93 6.11 -12.67
C THR A 6 2.61 5.58 -11.28
N SER A 7 2.34 4.28 -11.14
CA SER A 7 2.06 3.70 -9.83
C SER A 7 3.26 3.78 -8.89
N THR A 8 4.47 3.51 -9.37
CA THR A 8 5.70 3.72 -8.59
C THR A 8 5.86 5.15 -8.12
N LEU A 9 5.73 6.14 -8.98
CA LEU A 9 5.91 7.54 -8.58
C LEU A 9 4.85 7.99 -7.59
N VAL A 10 3.58 7.65 -7.84
CA VAL A 10 2.47 8.03 -6.96
C VAL A 10 2.64 7.42 -5.58
N VAL A 11 2.87 6.11 -5.51
CA VAL A 11 2.94 5.40 -4.22
C VAL A 11 4.24 5.72 -3.50
N ALA A 12 5.38 5.80 -4.19
CA ALA A 12 6.62 6.22 -3.56
C ALA A 12 6.51 7.61 -2.92
N LEU A 13 5.78 8.54 -3.53
CA LEU A 13 5.52 9.86 -2.93
C LEU A 13 4.56 9.78 -1.72
N ALA A 14 3.55 8.92 -1.78
CA ALA A 14 2.58 8.74 -0.69
C ALA A 14 3.19 8.05 0.55
N GLU A 15 4.20 7.20 0.34
CA GLU A 15 4.87 6.40 1.37
C GLU A 15 6.07 7.09 2.05
N ILE A 16 6.46 8.29 1.58
CA ILE A 16 7.57 9.03 2.21
C ILE A 16 7.12 9.56 3.59
N GLY A 17 7.79 9.08 4.64
CA GLY A 17 7.57 9.51 6.01
C GLY A 17 6.38 8.83 6.69
N ASP A 18 5.91 7.71 6.14
CA ASP A 18 4.73 7.01 6.64
C ASP A 18 4.98 6.22 7.94
N LYS A 19 3.89 5.88 8.66
CA LYS A 19 3.90 5.05 9.88
C LYS A 19 4.56 3.68 9.66
N THR A 20 4.48 3.13 8.44
CA THR A 20 5.15 1.87 8.08
C THR A 20 6.68 1.95 8.22
N GLN A 21 7.28 3.12 8.02
CA GLN A 21 8.72 3.34 8.25
C GLN A 21 9.08 3.25 9.74
N LEU A 22 8.24 3.82 10.62
CA LEU A 22 8.41 3.71 12.07
C LEU A 22 8.24 2.26 12.55
N LEU A 23 7.26 1.55 11.98
CA LEU A 23 7.04 0.13 12.24
C LEU A 23 8.25 -0.72 11.81
N ALA A 24 8.83 -0.47 10.64
CA ALA A 24 10.04 -1.14 10.17
C ALA A 24 11.22 -0.93 11.13
N ILE A 25 11.42 0.30 11.61
CA ILE A 25 12.47 0.63 12.60
C ILE A 25 12.21 -0.12 13.91
N LEU A 26 10.98 -0.14 14.41
CA LEU A 26 10.61 -0.82 15.65
C LEU A 26 10.90 -2.33 15.55
N LEU A 27 10.48 -2.98 14.46
CA LEU A 27 10.75 -4.39 14.19
C LEU A 27 12.25 -4.66 14.04
N ALA A 28 13.02 -3.76 13.42
CA ALA A 28 14.47 -3.88 13.27
C ALA A 28 15.20 -3.85 14.62
N VAL A 29 14.80 -2.93 15.51
CA VAL A 29 15.34 -2.84 16.87
C VAL A 29 14.98 -4.09 17.70
N GLN A 30 13.75 -4.56 17.55
CA GLN A 30 13.18 -5.65 18.34
C GLN A 30 13.72 -7.03 17.93
N PHE A 31 13.74 -7.34 16.63
CA PHE A 31 14.11 -8.66 16.14
C PHE A 31 15.56 -8.79 15.68
N ARG A 32 16.21 -7.68 15.28
CA ARG A 32 17.59 -7.65 14.75
C ARG A 32 17.84 -8.65 13.60
N LYS A 33 16.81 -8.90 12.78
CA LYS A 33 16.85 -9.83 11.62
C LYS A 33 16.42 -9.10 10.34
N PRO A 34 17.26 -8.22 9.77
CA PRO A 34 16.86 -7.31 8.69
C PRO A 34 16.35 -8.06 7.45
N LEU A 35 16.99 -9.16 7.05
CA LEU A 35 16.55 -9.93 5.87
C LEU A 35 15.16 -10.54 6.05
N ALA A 36 14.83 -11.01 7.25
CA ALA A 36 13.52 -11.57 7.55
C ALA A 36 12.43 -10.49 7.57
N ILE A 37 12.78 -9.28 8.04
CA ILE A 37 11.89 -8.12 8.05
C ILE A 37 11.63 -7.65 6.61
N ILE A 38 12.69 -7.43 5.82
CA ILE A 38 12.58 -7.02 4.41
C ILE A 38 11.71 -8.01 3.62
N ALA A 39 11.98 -9.32 3.77
CA ALA A 39 11.17 -10.35 3.11
C ALA A 39 9.70 -10.34 3.58
N GLY A 40 9.45 -10.05 4.87
CA GLY A 40 8.11 -9.94 5.43
C GLY A 40 7.35 -8.74 4.89
N ILE A 41 7.99 -7.57 4.84
CA ILE A 41 7.42 -6.33 4.25
C ILE A 41 7.10 -6.59 2.79
N PHE A 42 8.07 -7.07 2.01
CA PHE A 42 7.91 -7.32 0.58
C PHE A 42 6.76 -8.30 0.27
N ALA A 43 6.65 -9.39 1.04
CA ALA A 43 5.55 -10.33 0.85
C ALA A 43 4.19 -9.74 1.29
N ALA A 44 4.16 -8.90 2.32
CA ALA A 44 2.95 -8.21 2.77
C ALA A 44 2.46 -7.20 1.73
N THR A 45 3.35 -6.33 1.25
CA THR A 45 3.03 -5.28 0.27
C THR A 45 2.61 -5.87 -1.07
N ILE A 46 3.29 -6.91 -1.57
CA ILE A 46 2.83 -7.63 -2.77
C ILE A 46 1.41 -8.15 -2.59
N ALA A 47 1.14 -8.83 -1.48
CA ALA A 47 -0.19 -9.40 -1.25
C ALA A 47 -1.25 -8.31 -1.16
N ASN A 48 -0.95 -7.22 -0.44
CA ASN A 48 -1.88 -6.12 -0.23
C ASN A 48 -2.15 -5.35 -1.53
N HIS A 49 -1.11 -4.95 -2.25
CA HIS A 49 -1.21 -4.23 -3.51
C HIS A 49 -1.82 -5.09 -4.62
N PHE A 50 -1.56 -6.39 -4.64
CA PHE A 50 -2.23 -7.30 -5.56
C PHE A 50 -3.74 -7.33 -5.34
N LEU A 51 -4.18 -7.47 -4.08
CA LEU A 51 -5.60 -7.46 -3.73
C LEU A 51 -6.25 -6.13 -4.10
N ALA A 52 -5.59 -5.01 -3.77
CA ALA A 52 -6.07 -3.67 -4.09
C ALA A 52 -6.19 -3.45 -5.61
N ALA A 53 -5.15 -3.77 -6.38
CA ALA A 53 -5.14 -3.64 -7.83
C ALA A 53 -6.15 -4.58 -8.51
N LEU A 54 -6.34 -5.79 -7.97
CA LEU A 54 -7.34 -6.73 -8.46
C LEU A 54 -8.76 -6.20 -8.22
N ILE A 55 -9.05 -5.70 -7.01
CA ILE A 55 -10.34 -5.07 -6.70
C ILE A 55 -10.59 -3.88 -7.61
N GLY A 56 -9.60 -3.00 -7.79
CA GLY A 56 -9.68 -1.85 -8.70
C GLY A 56 -9.99 -2.25 -10.14
N SER A 57 -9.22 -3.20 -10.69
CA SER A 57 -9.40 -3.69 -12.05
C SER A 57 -10.78 -4.30 -12.26
N GLN A 58 -11.27 -5.09 -11.31
CA GLN A 58 -12.62 -5.67 -11.38
C GLN A 58 -13.71 -4.60 -11.22
N ALA A 59 -13.46 -3.56 -10.42
CA ALA A 59 -14.38 -2.44 -10.26
C ALA A 59 -14.52 -1.62 -11.54
N ALA A 60 -13.49 -1.55 -12.39
CA ALA A 60 -13.51 -0.80 -13.65
C ALA A 60 -14.64 -1.24 -14.59
N ALA A 61 -15.00 -2.53 -14.58
CA ALA A 61 -16.11 -3.05 -15.39
C ALA A 61 -17.49 -2.47 -15.02
N PHE A 62 -17.64 -1.91 -13.81
CA PHE A 62 -18.87 -1.26 -13.36
C PHE A 62 -18.86 0.26 -13.58
N LEU A 63 -17.77 0.80 -14.11
CA LEU A 63 -17.48 2.22 -14.17
C LEU A 63 -17.44 2.68 -15.64
N GLU A 64 -18.59 2.58 -16.32
CA GLU A 64 -18.74 3.10 -17.69
C GLU A 64 -19.02 4.61 -17.69
N GLY A 65 -18.25 5.37 -18.50
CA GLY A 65 -18.53 6.77 -18.83
C GLY A 65 -17.52 7.81 -18.30
N ASP A 66 -17.66 9.05 -18.76
CA ASP A 66 -16.73 10.15 -18.44
C ASP A 66 -16.68 10.52 -16.95
N TRP A 67 -17.76 10.24 -16.20
CA TRP A 67 -17.83 10.48 -14.76
C TRP A 67 -16.78 9.70 -13.97
N PHE A 68 -16.35 8.53 -14.48
CA PHE A 68 -15.32 7.71 -13.84
C PHE A 68 -13.95 8.40 -13.82
N ARG A 69 -13.60 9.14 -14.88
CA ARG A 69 -12.37 9.95 -14.89
C ARG A 69 -12.38 11.01 -13.80
N TYR A 70 -13.54 11.64 -13.58
CA TYR A 70 -13.70 12.60 -12.49
C TYR A 70 -13.66 11.92 -11.11
N LEU A 71 -14.20 10.70 -10.98
CA LEU A 71 -14.10 9.91 -9.74
C LEU A 71 -12.65 9.60 -9.39
N ILE A 72 -11.85 9.08 -10.33
CA ILE A 72 -10.42 8.81 -10.13
C ILE A 72 -9.66 10.11 -9.80
N ALA A 73 -9.92 11.18 -10.54
CA ALA A 73 -9.28 12.47 -10.26
C ALA A 73 -9.62 12.96 -8.84
N ALA A 74 -10.88 12.83 -8.43
CA ALA A 74 -11.32 13.18 -7.08
C ALA A 74 -10.65 12.28 -6.01
N SER A 75 -10.51 10.97 -6.24
CA SER A 75 -9.83 10.08 -5.30
C SER A 75 -8.35 10.45 -5.12
N PHE A 76 -7.67 10.87 -6.18
CA PHE A 76 -6.29 11.37 -6.08
C PHE A 76 -6.19 12.69 -5.31
N LEU A 77 -7.14 13.60 -5.49
CA LEU A 77 -7.18 14.85 -4.70
C LEU A 77 -7.45 14.57 -3.22
N LEU A 78 -8.38 13.66 -2.91
CA LEU A 78 -8.66 13.22 -1.55
C LEU A 78 -7.43 12.56 -0.91
N MET A 79 -6.74 11.68 -1.64
CA MET A 79 -5.51 11.04 -1.17
C MET A 79 -4.38 12.06 -0.96
N ALA A 80 -4.21 13.01 -1.87
CA ALA A 80 -3.23 14.08 -1.73
C ALA A 80 -3.50 14.93 -0.48
N ALA A 81 -4.76 15.26 -0.20
CA ALA A 81 -5.15 15.97 1.01
C ALA A 81 -4.91 15.13 2.28
N TRP A 82 -5.21 13.83 2.24
CA TRP A 82 -4.95 12.91 3.35
C TRP A 82 -3.46 12.81 3.64
N THR A 83 -2.61 12.67 2.62
CA THR A 83 -1.15 12.56 2.77
C THR A 83 -0.51 13.77 3.46
N LEU A 84 -1.16 14.94 3.47
CA LEU A 84 -0.68 16.12 4.21
C LEU A 84 -0.82 15.99 5.73
N ILE A 85 -1.63 15.06 6.21
CA ILE A 85 -1.81 14.76 7.63
C ILE A 85 -0.74 13.74 8.02
N PRO A 86 0.19 14.07 8.94
CA PRO A 86 1.24 13.14 9.32
C PRO A 86 0.69 11.89 10.00
N ASP A 87 1.09 10.72 9.50
CA ASP A 87 0.73 9.44 10.11
C ASP A 87 1.48 9.23 11.43
N LYS A 88 0.83 8.52 12.34
CA LYS A 88 1.38 8.14 13.64
C LYS A 88 1.21 6.64 13.80
N LEU A 89 2.19 6.00 14.45
CA LEU A 89 2.06 4.59 14.80
C LEU A 89 1.20 4.49 16.07
N ASP A 90 -0.01 3.98 15.91
CA ASP A 90 -0.94 3.79 17.04
C ASP A 90 -0.53 2.58 17.90
N GLU A 91 -0.95 2.56 19.17
CA GLU A 91 -0.56 1.46 20.07
C GLU A 91 -1.07 0.10 19.62
N ASP A 92 -2.25 0.08 18.98
CA ASP A 92 -2.88 -1.13 18.45
C ASP A 92 -2.16 -1.68 17.20
N GLU A 93 -1.39 -0.85 16.51
CA GLU A 93 -0.60 -1.21 15.32
C GLU A 93 0.78 -1.77 15.69
N ARG A 94 1.14 -1.75 16.99
CA ARG A 94 2.43 -2.28 17.44
C ARG A 94 2.48 -3.81 17.30
N PRO A 95 3.61 -4.36 16.82
CA PRO A 95 3.73 -5.78 16.59
C PRO A 95 3.67 -6.58 17.89
N ARG A 96 2.75 -7.55 17.96
CA ARG A 96 2.64 -8.49 19.07
C ARG A 96 3.59 -9.68 18.83
N MET A 97 4.56 -9.88 19.73
CA MET A 97 5.63 -10.88 19.61
C MET A 97 5.17 -12.32 19.83
N ARG A 98 4.28 -12.86 18.99
CA ARG A 98 3.84 -14.26 19.11
C ARG A 98 4.62 -15.22 18.20
N ASN A 99 5.23 -14.69 17.13
CA ASN A 99 5.82 -15.48 16.05
C ASN A 99 7.28 -15.04 15.76
N GLY A 100 7.94 -15.71 14.81
CA GLY A 100 9.26 -15.29 14.30
C GLY A 100 9.24 -13.94 13.57
N ALA A 101 10.42 -13.34 13.35
CA ALA A 101 10.58 -12.00 12.76
C ALA A 101 9.85 -11.83 11.42
N PHE A 102 10.00 -12.79 10.50
CA PHE A 102 9.32 -12.77 9.20
C PHE A 102 7.80 -12.75 9.36
N LEU A 103 7.23 -13.73 10.09
CA LEU A 103 5.78 -13.87 10.19
C LEU A 103 5.14 -12.72 10.98
N THR A 104 5.81 -12.21 12.01
CA THR A 104 5.35 -11.02 12.73
C THR A 104 5.34 -9.81 11.81
N THR A 105 6.40 -9.61 11.01
CA THR A 105 6.48 -8.51 10.05
C THR A 105 5.40 -8.64 8.98
N LEU A 106 5.29 -9.81 8.36
CA LEU A 106 4.30 -10.11 7.31
C LEU A 106 2.88 -9.77 7.76
N ILE A 107 2.45 -10.29 8.91
CA ILE A 107 1.10 -10.06 9.42
C ILE A 107 0.90 -8.60 9.81
N THR A 108 1.87 -8.00 10.50
CA THR A 108 1.72 -6.63 11.00
C THR A 108 1.65 -5.64 9.83
N PHE A 109 2.56 -5.72 8.87
CA PHE A 109 2.52 -4.86 7.67
C PHE A 109 1.25 -5.07 6.87
N PHE A 110 0.85 -6.32 6.62
CA PHE A 110 -0.37 -6.60 5.88
C PHE A 110 -1.61 -6.00 6.53
N LEU A 111 -1.70 -6.04 7.86
CA LEU A 111 -2.84 -5.46 8.58
C LEU A 111 -2.77 -3.94 8.68
N VAL A 112 -1.59 -3.36 8.87
CA VAL A 112 -1.38 -1.91 9.01
C VAL A 112 -1.63 -1.17 7.71
N GLU A 113 -1.25 -1.76 6.58
CA GLU A 113 -1.51 -1.20 5.24
C GLU A 113 -2.92 -1.54 4.71
N MET A 114 -3.71 -2.34 5.43
CA MET A 114 -5.09 -2.63 5.03
C MET A 114 -5.96 -1.41 5.30
N GLY A 115 -6.54 -0.82 4.25
CA GLY A 115 -7.41 0.34 4.33
C GLY A 115 -6.69 1.69 4.44
N ASP A 116 -5.39 1.73 4.16
CA ASP A 116 -4.64 2.98 4.15
C ASP A 116 -4.82 3.79 2.85
N LYS A 117 -4.21 4.99 2.84
CA LYS A 117 -4.22 5.91 1.70
C LYS A 117 -3.59 5.30 0.44
N THR A 118 -2.58 4.45 0.60
CA THR A 118 -1.87 3.77 -0.50
C THR A 118 -2.73 2.68 -1.12
N GLN A 119 -3.51 1.95 -0.34
CA GLN A 119 -4.46 0.96 -0.82
C GLN A 119 -5.57 1.61 -1.65
N VAL A 120 -6.09 2.77 -1.22
CA VAL A 120 -7.06 3.56 -1.99
C VAL A 120 -6.45 4.00 -3.33
N ALA A 121 -5.22 4.52 -3.31
CA ALA A 121 -4.50 4.89 -4.54
C ALA A 121 -4.30 3.69 -5.47
N THR A 122 -3.92 2.53 -4.91
CA THR A 122 -3.68 1.29 -5.66
C THR A 122 -4.96 0.74 -6.28
N ILE A 123 -6.11 0.85 -5.59
CA ILE A 123 -7.42 0.52 -6.16
C ILE A 123 -7.73 1.45 -7.33
N ALA A 124 -7.54 2.77 -7.18
CA ALA A 124 -7.78 3.73 -8.25
C ALA A 124 -6.87 3.48 -9.47
N LEU A 125 -5.59 3.19 -9.25
CA LEU A 125 -4.62 2.82 -10.29
C LEU A 125 -4.98 1.50 -10.97
N GLY A 126 -5.43 0.51 -10.19
CA GLY A 126 -5.92 -0.77 -10.71
C GLY A 126 -7.13 -0.59 -11.61
N ALA A 127 -8.05 0.30 -11.23
CA ALA A 127 -9.24 0.64 -12.01
C ALA A 127 -8.90 1.48 -13.26
N GLN A 128 -7.86 2.31 -13.20
CA GLN A 128 -7.41 3.13 -14.33
C GLN A 128 -6.68 2.33 -15.41
N PHE A 129 -5.77 1.43 -14.99
CA PHE A 129 -4.84 0.77 -15.91
C PHE A 129 -5.26 -0.65 -16.28
N GLU A 130 -6.13 -1.29 -15.49
CA GLU A 130 -6.59 -2.68 -15.65
C GLU A 130 -5.44 -3.71 -15.76
N GLN A 131 -4.22 -3.32 -15.38
CA GLN A 131 -2.98 -4.10 -15.48
C GLN A 131 -2.52 -4.50 -14.08
N VAL A 132 -3.24 -5.43 -13.46
CA VAL A 132 -3.05 -5.84 -12.05
C VAL A 132 -1.58 -6.12 -11.73
N ALA A 133 -0.88 -6.90 -12.55
CA ALA A 133 0.52 -7.26 -12.30
C ALA A 133 1.46 -6.04 -12.33
N LEU A 134 1.30 -5.11 -13.28
CA LEU A 134 2.17 -3.94 -13.38
C LEU A 134 1.87 -2.90 -12.31
N VAL A 135 0.61 -2.73 -11.93
CA VAL A 135 0.24 -1.87 -10.81
C VAL A 135 0.80 -2.44 -9.51
N THR A 136 0.61 -3.73 -9.23
CA THR A 136 1.14 -4.40 -8.04
C THR A 136 2.66 -4.24 -7.92
N LEU A 137 3.38 -4.47 -9.03
CA LEU A 137 4.83 -4.32 -9.07
C LEU A 137 5.28 -2.87 -8.92
N GLY A 138 4.48 -1.91 -9.40
CA GLY A 138 4.84 -0.51 -9.33
C GLY A 138 4.59 0.08 -7.95
N THR A 139 3.56 -0.35 -7.24
CA THR A 139 3.23 0.16 -5.90
C THR A 139 4.02 -0.48 -4.77
N THR A 140 4.75 -1.58 -5.01
CA THR A 140 5.50 -2.36 -4.00
C THR A 140 6.99 -2.06 -4.04
#